data_AF-A0A3C0CU99-F1
#
_entry.id   AF-A0A3C0CU99-F1
#
_cell.length_a   1.000
_cell.length_b   1.000
_cell.length_c   1.000
_cell.angle_alpha   90.00
_cell.angle_beta   90.00
_cell.angle_gamma   90.00
#
_symmetry.space_group_name_H-M   'P 1'
#
loop_
_entity.id
_entity.type
_entity.pdbx_description
1 polymer ?
#
loop_
_entity_poly.entity_id
_entity_poly.type
_entity_poly.pdbx_seq_one_letter_code
_entity_poly.pdbx_strand_id
1 'polypeptide(L)'
;MTESPYVDILCAPADYTFRIASCPAATMSPADTLRLHNKLWIQEDDLRGYIARVRYFATPEYNHGKTDTVADAMTLFRKQFALSRAQGYGFWRLDLYADFFTNPEMNSALLGRWIKAETALRRKDALPMPAEVAFVVDGPGYAYDGVGGVGPVSMRQQLKTFNCIGVPRDVIQMKDFINTKLPPYKLYIFLNTFAVDAQTRLKIHEKLANDRATAVWLYADGFYNGTPGVSPDAANIQKLTGIKPGVTVSRSRQNIAINAGGEQLSWQMPSQTSPTFFVEDTSARPLGAGEGGKVGAAWKDMGGWTSIYISNPYLPLPALRYLCKRAGVHMYFAGDDPVYIGKGFFATNATSSGEKKIIFPEKVDIADYESGKVLATGVAQFTFTAASGEAYMYAVTRNKK
;
A
#
# COMPACT_ATOMS: atom_id res chain seq x y z
N MET A 1 9.74 16.94 -11.33
CA MET A 1 9.97 17.16 -9.88
C MET A 1 10.83 16.06 -9.26
N THR A 2 10.46 14.77 -9.38
CA THR A 2 11.22 13.66 -8.77
C THR A 2 12.66 13.50 -9.28
N GLU A 3 12.99 14.00 -10.47
CA GLU A 3 14.36 13.96 -11.03
C GLU A 3 15.07 15.32 -10.98
N SER A 4 14.40 16.36 -10.47
CA SER A 4 14.98 17.71 -10.45
C SER A 4 16.18 17.74 -9.50
N PRO A 5 17.36 18.24 -9.93
CA PRO A 5 18.50 18.43 -9.04
C PRO A 5 18.32 19.60 -8.06
N TYR A 6 17.27 20.41 -8.26
CA TYR A 6 16.98 21.60 -7.46
C TYR A 6 15.87 21.41 -6.42
N VAL A 7 15.30 20.20 -6.31
CA VAL A 7 14.19 19.90 -5.41
C VAL A 7 14.54 18.69 -4.56
N ASP A 8 14.87 18.89 -3.29
CA ASP A 8 15.22 17.79 -2.37
C ASP A 8 14.03 17.28 -1.56
N ILE A 9 13.00 18.12 -1.41
CA ILE A 9 11.87 17.88 -0.52
C ILE A 9 10.57 18.11 -1.28
N LEU A 10 9.64 17.17 -1.15
CA LEU A 10 8.24 17.36 -1.52
C LEU A 10 7.36 17.13 -0.29
N CYS A 11 6.27 17.87 -0.19
CA CYS A 11 5.31 17.73 0.89
C CYS A 11 3.88 17.75 0.35
N ALA A 12 2.99 17.10 1.08
CA ALA A 12 1.55 17.27 0.90
C ALA A 12 0.80 16.87 2.19
N PRO A 13 -0.46 17.30 2.34
CA PRO A 13 -1.35 16.88 3.41
C PRO A 13 -1.48 15.35 3.55
N ALA A 14 -1.97 14.91 4.70
CA ALA A 14 -2.46 13.55 4.88
C ALA A 14 -3.61 13.27 3.92
N ASP A 15 -3.74 12.04 3.41
CA ASP A 15 -4.83 11.72 2.49
C ASP A 15 -6.18 12.08 3.11
N TYR A 16 -6.96 12.90 2.39
CA TYR A 16 -8.24 13.42 2.88
C TYR A 16 -9.28 12.33 3.12
N THR A 17 -9.16 11.13 2.55
CA THR A 17 -10.09 10.01 2.77
C THR A 17 -9.86 9.35 4.14
N PHE A 18 -8.64 9.41 4.66
CA PHE A 18 -8.12 8.50 5.68
C PHE A 18 -7.87 9.17 7.05
N ARG A 19 -8.69 10.18 7.37
CA ARG A 19 -8.45 11.10 8.49
C ARG A 19 -9.13 10.75 9.81
N ILE A 20 -9.88 9.66 9.86
CA ILE A 20 -10.48 9.17 11.12
C ILE A 20 -9.60 8.10 11.75
N ALA A 21 -9.72 7.94 13.08
CA ALA A 21 -8.89 7.01 13.84
C ALA A 21 -9.06 5.55 13.36
N SER A 22 -10.25 5.13 12.95
CA SER A 22 -10.52 3.76 12.49
C SER A 22 -10.03 3.44 11.07
N CYS A 23 -9.62 4.44 10.29
CA CYS A 23 -9.06 4.24 8.95
C CYS A 23 -7.53 4.10 9.00
N PRO A 24 -6.89 3.46 7.99
CA PRO A 24 -5.43 3.54 7.84
C PRO A 24 -4.95 4.99 7.71
N ALA A 25 -3.65 5.25 7.83
CA ALA A 25 -3.00 6.48 7.40
C ALA A 25 -2.53 6.32 5.96
N ALA A 26 -2.50 7.40 5.18
CA ALA A 26 -2.02 7.37 3.81
C ALA A 26 -1.50 8.75 3.37
N THR A 27 -0.73 8.73 2.28
CA THR A 27 -0.17 9.91 1.63
C THR A 27 -1.05 10.36 0.47
N MET A 28 -1.12 11.67 0.21
CA MET A 28 -1.85 12.23 -0.94
C MET A 28 -1.25 11.87 -2.31
N SER A 29 -0.06 11.27 -2.33
CA SER A 29 0.67 10.93 -3.56
C SER A 29 1.54 9.68 -3.34
N PRO A 30 2.03 9.04 -4.42
CA PRO A 30 3.03 7.95 -4.38
C PRO A 30 4.39 8.36 -3.77
N ALA A 31 4.40 8.66 -2.47
CA ALA A 31 5.55 9.25 -1.77
C ALA A 31 6.73 8.28 -1.65
N ASP A 32 6.49 6.97 -1.60
CA ASP A 32 7.54 5.96 -1.47
C ASP A 32 8.56 6.03 -2.61
N THR A 33 8.11 6.42 -3.81
CA THR A 33 8.95 6.58 -5.00
C THR A 33 10.06 7.61 -4.83
N LEU A 34 9.86 8.62 -3.97
CA LEU A 34 10.83 9.71 -3.79
C LEU A 34 12.15 9.23 -3.17
N ARG A 35 12.09 8.16 -2.37
CA ARG A 35 13.29 7.55 -1.77
C ARG A 35 14.24 6.97 -2.83
N LEU A 36 13.73 6.60 -4.00
CA LEU A 36 14.53 6.12 -5.13
C LEU A 36 15.41 7.22 -5.75
N HIS A 37 15.07 8.49 -5.47
CA HIS A 37 15.75 9.69 -5.97
C HIS A 37 16.50 10.44 -4.87
N ASN A 38 16.69 9.84 -3.69
CA ASN A 38 17.25 10.50 -2.50
C ASN A 38 16.48 11.78 -2.10
N LYS A 39 15.17 11.81 -2.32
CA LYS A 39 14.31 12.94 -1.96
C LYS A 39 13.48 12.62 -0.73
N LEU A 40 13.27 13.63 0.11
CA LEU A 40 12.47 13.51 1.33
C LEU A 40 11.00 13.84 1.04
N TRP A 41 10.11 12.93 1.39
CA TRP A 41 8.70 13.27 1.58
C TRP A 41 8.52 13.86 2.96
N ILE A 42 7.81 14.98 3.08
CA ILE A 42 7.29 15.46 4.35
C ILE A 42 5.77 15.32 4.36
N GLN A 43 5.29 14.53 5.31
CA GLN A 43 3.88 14.38 5.58
C GLN A 43 3.38 15.61 6.33
N GLU A 44 2.55 16.43 5.68
CA GLU A 44 1.92 17.56 6.33
C GLU A 44 0.68 17.08 7.09
N ASP A 45 0.74 17.07 8.42
CA ASP A 45 -0.39 16.70 9.25
C ASP A 45 -1.20 17.96 9.59
N ASP A 46 -2.24 18.21 8.81
CA ASP A 46 -3.30 19.20 9.01
C ASP A 46 -4.56 18.57 9.65
N LEU A 47 -4.36 17.56 10.50
CA LEU A 47 -5.43 16.88 11.24
C LEU A 47 -5.87 17.73 12.43
N ARG A 48 -7.19 17.72 12.70
CA ARG A 48 -7.79 18.60 13.70
C ARG A 48 -7.92 17.87 15.02
N GLY A 49 -7.28 18.39 16.06
CA GLY A 49 -7.41 17.87 17.42
C GLY A 49 -8.82 18.06 18.00
N TYR A 50 -9.06 17.48 19.17
CA TYR A 50 -10.37 17.47 19.81
C TYR A 50 -10.91 18.86 20.20
N ILE A 51 -10.02 19.82 20.43
CA ILE A 51 -10.33 21.22 20.77
C ILE A 51 -10.58 22.09 19.52
N ALA A 52 -10.16 21.64 18.33
CA ALA A 52 -10.23 22.44 17.12
C ALA A 52 -11.68 22.91 16.86
N ARG A 53 -11.84 24.19 16.52
CA ARG A 53 -13.17 24.78 16.34
C ARG A 53 -13.83 24.22 15.09
N VAL A 54 -15.10 23.84 15.22
CA VAL A 54 -15.97 23.59 14.06
C VAL A 54 -16.35 24.94 13.47
N ARG A 55 -16.06 25.15 12.18
CA ARG A 55 -16.39 26.43 11.48
C ARG A 55 -17.69 26.24 10.69
N TYR A 56 -18.62 27.21 10.80
CA TYR A 56 -19.99 27.11 10.27
C TYR A 56 -20.12 27.20 8.74
N PHE A 57 -19.10 27.72 8.02
CA PHE A 57 -19.08 27.75 6.54
C PHE A 57 -18.54 26.45 5.93
N ALA A 58 -18.28 25.47 6.77
CA ALA A 58 -17.56 24.28 6.44
C ALA A 58 -18.60 23.17 6.35
N THR A 59 -18.86 22.69 5.14
CA THR A 59 -19.77 21.57 4.88
C THR A 59 -19.35 20.36 5.74
N PRO A 60 -20.19 19.33 5.96
CA PRO A 60 -19.83 18.16 6.78
C PRO A 60 -18.46 17.55 6.43
N GLU A 61 -18.06 17.64 5.15
CA GLU A 61 -16.75 17.22 4.61
C GLU A 61 -15.58 17.98 5.25
N TYR A 62 -15.79 19.22 5.69
CA TYR A 62 -14.78 20.03 6.36
C TYR A 62 -14.59 19.66 7.84
N ASN A 63 -15.52 18.91 8.45
CA ASN A 63 -15.28 18.31 9.77
C ASN A 63 -14.53 16.97 9.67
N HIS A 64 -14.33 16.45 8.46
CA HIS A 64 -13.61 15.21 8.24
C HIS A 64 -12.16 15.32 8.72
N GLY A 65 -11.79 14.48 9.70
CA GLY A 65 -10.47 14.53 10.35
C GLY A 65 -10.39 15.35 11.63
N LYS A 66 -11.52 15.82 12.19
CA LYS A 66 -11.59 16.28 13.58
C LYS A 66 -11.89 15.10 14.51
N THR A 67 -11.16 15.00 15.62
CA THR A 67 -11.44 14.05 16.70
C THR A 67 -12.34 14.66 17.77
N ASP A 68 -12.97 13.87 18.62
CA ASP A 68 -13.86 14.39 19.68
C ASP A 68 -13.29 14.23 21.09
N THR A 69 -12.38 13.29 21.30
CA THR A 69 -11.74 13.05 22.59
C THR A 69 -10.22 13.19 22.53
N VAL A 70 -9.59 13.37 23.69
CA VAL A 70 -8.13 13.31 23.84
C VAL A 70 -7.59 11.96 23.34
N ALA A 71 -8.28 10.86 23.67
CA ALA A 71 -7.88 9.52 23.28
C ALA A 71 -7.86 9.36 21.75
N ASP A 72 -8.93 9.80 21.07
CA ASP A 72 -9.00 9.77 19.61
C ASP A 72 -7.90 10.62 18.96
N ALA A 73 -7.63 11.81 19.52
CA ALA A 73 -6.56 12.68 19.05
C ALA A 73 -5.19 12.00 19.19
N MET A 74 -4.92 11.36 20.34
CA MET A 74 -3.68 10.62 20.56
C MET A 74 -3.53 9.45 19.60
N THR A 75 -4.58 8.65 19.40
CA THR A 75 -4.59 7.55 18.43
C THR A 75 -4.32 8.06 17.02
N LEU A 76 -5.02 9.11 16.60
CA LEU A 76 -4.88 9.69 15.26
C LEU A 76 -3.46 10.22 15.02
N PHE A 77 -2.88 10.94 15.98
CA PHE A 77 -1.51 11.46 15.85
C PHE A 77 -0.46 10.35 15.85
N ARG A 78 -0.61 9.32 16.69
CA ARG A 78 0.28 8.15 16.67
C ARG A 78 0.20 7.40 15.34
N LYS A 79 -1.00 7.25 14.78
CA LYS A 79 -1.22 6.61 13.48
C LYS A 79 -0.48 7.34 12.35
N GLN A 80 -0.54 8.67 12.31
CA GLN A 80 0.17 9.47 11.31
C GLN A 80 1.69 9.40 11.46
N PHE A 81 2.16 9.54 12.71
CA PHE A 81 3.57 9.38 13.02
C PHE A 81 4.08 8.00 12.62
N ALA A 82 3.32 6.94 12.91
CA ALA A 82 3.66 5.57 12.59
C ALA A 82 3.88 5.35 11.08
N LEU A 83 3.02 5.89 10.22
CA LEU A 83 3.23 5.85 8.78
C LEU A 83 4.55 6.53 8.38
N SER A 84 4.74 7.76 8.84
CA SER A 84 5.93 8.55 8.50
C SER A 84 7.21 7.85 8.96
N ARG A 85 7.21 7.29 10.18
CA ARG A 85 8.37 6.59 10.74
C ARG A 85 8.65 5.25 10.07
N ALA A 86 7.63 4.46 9.75
CA ALA A 86 7.81 3.20 9.02
C ALA A 86 8.36 3.44 7.61
N GLN A 87 7.80 4.43 6.89
CA GLN A 87 8.21 4.73 5.51
C GLN A 87 9.48 5.58 5.41
N GLY A 88 9.92 6.21 6.50
CA GLY A 88 11.11 7.08 6.51
C GLY A 88 10.83 8.44 5.88
N TYR A 89 9.63 8.94 6.09
CA TYR A 89 9.24 10.31 5.75
C TYR A 89 9.61 11.26 6.89
N GLY A 90 9.75 12.54 6.56
CA GLY A 90 9.57 13.60 7.53
C GLY A 90 8.09 13.81 7.82
N PHE A 91 7.77 14.52 8.90
CA PHE A 91 6.43 15.02 9.14
C PHE A 91 6.49 16.37 9.85
N TRP A 92 5.46 17.19 9.68
CA TRP A 92 5.21 18.36 10.52
C TRP A 92 3.73 18.49 10.82
N ARG A 93 3.42 19.27 11.87
CA ARG A 93 2.05 19.69 12.16
C ARG A 93 1.79 21.01 11.44
N LEU A 94 0.81 20.99 10.54
CA LEU A 94 0.35 22.18 9.83
C LEU A 94 -0.88 22.75 10.54
N ASP A 95 -0.70 23.78 11.35
CA ASP A 95 -1.82 24.48 12.00
C ASP A 95 -2.42 25.52 11.05
N LEU A 96 -3.35 25.07 10.19
CA LEU A 96 -3.89 25.91 9.12
C LEU A 96 -4.65 27.14 9.63
N TYR A 97 -5.19 27.09 10.84
CA TYR A 97 -6.04 28.14 11.40
C TYR A 97 -5.62 28.61 12.81
N ALA A 98 -4.41 28.24 13.24
CA ALA A 98 -3.91 28.47 14.60
C ALA A 98 -4.85 27.91 15.69
N ASP A 99 -5.61 26.86 15.36
CA ASP A 99 -6.56 26.22 16.29
C ASP A 99 -6.52 24.67 16.26
N PHE A 100 -5.73 24.04 15.38
CA PHE A 100 -5.72 22.58 15.22
C PHE A 100 -4.94 21.86 16.33
N PHE A 101 -3.93 22.51 16.88
CA PHE A 101 -3.01 21.93 17.88
C PHE A 101 -2.98 22.71 19.20
N THR A 102 -4.13 23.26 19.61
CA THR A 102 -4.30 24.18 20.75
C THR A 102 -4.08 23.58 22.15
N ASN A 103 -3.75 22.29 22.25
CA ASN A 103 -3.19 21.70 23.48
C ASN A 103 -1.66 21.55 23.33
N PRO A 104 -0.87 22.59 23.62
CA PRO A 104 0.58 22.57 23.40
C PRO A 104 1.30 21.55 24.29
N GLU A 105 0.79 21.24 25.48
CA GLU A 105 1.38 20.27 26.39
C GLU A 105 1.28 18.85 25.84
N MET A 106 0.09 18.42 25.41
CA MET A 106 -0.12 17.11 24.79
C MET A 106 0.76 16.98 23.53
N ASN A 107 0.76 18.02 22.70
CA ASN A 107 1.50 18.04 21.44
C ASN A 107 3.02 17.98 21.66
N SER A 108 3.54 18.76 22.60
CA SER A 108 4.98 18.79 22.95
C SER A 108 5.40 17.51 23.64
N ALA A 109 4.56 16.94 24.51
CA ALA A 109 4.85 15.68 25.18
C ALA A 109 4.93 14.51 24.19
N LEU A 110 4.03 14.45 23.20
CA LEU A 110 4.09 13.43 22.13
C LEU A 110 5.37 13.57 21.30
N LEU A 111 5.66 14.77 20.80
CA LEU A 111 6.87 15.03 20.02
C LEU A 111 8.13 14.72 20.84
N GLY A 112 8.18 15.15 22.09
CA GLY A 112 9.28 14.87 23.00
C GLY A 112 9.51 13.38 23.20
N ARG A 113 8.45 12.58 23.36
CA ARG A 113 8.54 11.11 23.44
C ARG A 113 9.11 10.52 22.16
N TRP A 114 8.63 10.94 20.99
CA TRP A 114 9.10 10.41 19.71
C TRP A 114 10.53 10.83 19.38
N ILE A 115 10.93 12.08 19.66
CA ILE A 115 12.31 12.55 19.50
C ILE A 115 13.25 11.76 20.42
N LYS A 116 12.85 11.57 21.69
CA LYS A 116 13.61 10.76 22.64
C LYS A 116 13.74 9.31 22.17
N ALA A 117 12.65 8.71 21.71
CA ALA A 117 12.62 7.37 21.16
C ALA A 117 13.55 7.24 19.95
N GLU A 118 13.43 8.13 18.95
CA GLU A 118 14.31 8.15 17.79
C GLU A 118 15.79 8.28 18.16
N THR A 119 16.11 9.17 19.11
CA THR A 119 17.49 9.36 19.56
C THR A 119 18.03 8.09 20.23
N ALA A 120 17.22 7.41 21.06
CA ALA A 120 17.60 6.17 21.73
C ALA A 120 17.58 4.93 20.81
N LEU A 121 16.86 5.00 19.70
CA LEU A 121 16.60 3.92 18.74
C LEU A 121 17.38 4.04 17.43
N ARG A 122 18.25 5.06 17.26
CA ARG A 122 19.33 5.09 16.24
C ARG A 122 20.37 3.99 16.51
N ARG A 123 19.88 2.76 16.54
CA ARG A 123 20.52 1.53 16.95
C ARG A 123 21.00 0.81 15.71
N LYS A 124 22.29 0.46 15.66
CA LYS A 124 22.86 -0.39 14.59
C LYS A 124 22.18 -1.76 14.51
N ASP A 125 21.45 -2.16 15.55
CA ASP A 125 20.72 -3.41 15.69
C ASP A 125 19.23 -3.35 15.31
N ALA A 126 18.72 -2.24 14.75
CA ALA A 126 17.35 -2.20 14.24
C ALA A 126 17.09 -3.31 13.19
N LEU A 127 15.99 -4.06 13.32
CA LEU A 127 15.62 -5.04 12.31
C LEU A 127 15.14 -4.31 11.04
N PRO A 128 15.75 -4.49 9.86
CA PRO A 128 15.42 -3.67 8.69
C PRO A 128 13.95 -3.74 8.24
N MET A 129 13.34 -4.93 8.31
CA MET A 129 11.97 -5.22 7.86
C MET A 129 11.67 -4.59 6.49
N PRO A 130 12.40 -5.00 5.43
CA PRO A 130 12.31 -4.35 4.13
C PRO A 130 10.95 -4.58 3.46
N ALA A 131 10.55 -3.64 2.60
CA ALA A 131 9.42 -3.86 1.70
C ALA A 131 9.77 -4.91 0.65
N GLU A 132 8.94 -5.94 0.55
CA GLU A 132 9.05 -7.03 -0.43
C GLU A 132 7.90 -6.98 -1.46
N VAL A 133 6.97 -6.03 -1.29
CA VAL A 133 5.81 -5.79 -2.16
C VAL A 133 5.85 -4.35 -2.67
N ALA A 134 5.70 -4.17 -3.97
CA ALA A 134 5.55 -2.87 -4.60
C ALA A 134 4.24 -2.79 -5.38
N PHE A 135 3.44 -1.78 -5.08
CA PHE A 135 2.31 -1.36 -5.91
C PHE A 135 2.84 -0.37 -6.97
N VAL A 136 2.68 -0.72 -8.24
CA VAL A 136 3.11 0.11 -9.36
C VAL A 136 1.92 0.89 -9.88
N VAL A 137 2.06 2.22 -9.88
CA VAL A 137 1.03 3.14 -10.37
C VAL A 137 1.55 3.96 -11.53
N ASP A 138 0.70 4.19 -12.52
CA ASP A 138 1.01 5.00 -13.70
C ASP A 138 0.18 6.28 -13.71
N GLY A 139 0.85 7.43 -13.62
CA GLY A 139 0.19 8.74 -13.68
C GLY A 139 -0.48 8.99 -15.04
N PRO A 140 0.27 8.88 -16.16
CA PRO A 140 -0.28 8.92 -17.51
C PRO A 140 -1.44 7.95 -17.78
N GLY A 141 -1.46 6.78 -17.11
CA GLY A 141 -2.55 5.81 -17.20
C GLY A 141 -3.95 6.38 -16.96
N TYR A 142 -4.07 7.45 -16.17
CA TYR A 142 -5.34 8.17 -15.96
C TYR A 142 -5.91 8.82 -17.22
N ALA A 143 -5.09 9.15 -18.21
CA ALA A 143 -5.56 9.70 -19.48
C ALA A 143 -6.28 8.65 -20.35
N TYR A 144 -6.14 7.37 -20.02
CA TYR A 144 -6.75 6.24 -20.74
C TYR A 144 -8.05 5.75 -20.07
N ASP A 145 -8.56 6.49 -19.09
CA ASP A 145 -9.78 6.17 -18.35
C ASP A 145 -10.68 7.41 -18.20
N GLY A 146 -11.96 7.17 -17.93
CA GLY A 146 -12.92 8.25 -17.68
C GLY A 146 -12.77 8.86 -16.28
N VAL A 147 -13.23 10.11 -16.13
CA VAL A 147 -13.42 10.70 -14.80
C VAL A 147 -14.47 9.89 -14.04
N GLY A 148 -14.06 9.26 -12.94
CA GLY A 148 -14.91 8.30 -12.20
C GLY A 148 -14.96 6.89 -12.81
N GLY A 149 -14.07 6.60 -13.75
CA GLY A 149 -13.89 5.29 -14.36
C GLY A 149 -13.29 4.23 -13.44
N VAL A 150 -12.78 3.17 -14.04
CA VAL A 150 -12.35 1.96 -13.33
C VAL A 150 -11.10 2.19 -12.49
N GLY A 151 -10.11 2.91 -13.03
CA GLY A 151 -8.82 3.22 -12.42
C GLY A 151 -8.94 4.04 -11.12
N PRO A 152 -9.58 5.22 -11.12
CA PRO A 152 -9.76 6.01 -9.89
C PRO A 152 -10.47 5.23 -8.78
N VAL A 153 -11.49 4.43 -9.12
CA VAL A 153 -12.25 3.64 -8.13
C VAL A 153 -11.40 2.49 -7.60
N SER A 154 -10.81 1.68 -8.48
CA SER A 154 -9.99 0.53 -8.08
C SER A 154 -8.78 0.96 -7.25
N MET A 155 -8.05 1.99 -7.67
CA MET A 155 -6.91 2.51 -6.92
C MET A 155 -7.35 3.01 -5.54
N ARG A 156 -8.42 3.81 -5.45
CA ARG A 156 -8.92 4.29 -4.15
C ARG A 156 -9.33 3.15 -3.23
N GLN A 157 -9.96 2.09 -3.75
CA GLN A 157 -10.30 0.92 -2.94
C GLN A 157 -9.04 0.15 -2.51
N GLN A 158 -8.03 0.06 -3.38
CA GLN A 158 -6.76 -0.60 -3.07
C GLN A 158 -5.99 0.12 -1.96
N LEU A 159 -5.99 1.46 -1.98
CA LEU A 159 -5.37 2.28 -0.94
C LEU A 159 -6.08 2.14 0.42
N LYS A 160 -7.32 1.65 0.49
CA LYS A 160 -7.97 1.35 1.79
C LYS A 160 -7.40 0.11 2.47
N THR A 161 -6.85 -0.83 1.70
CA THR A 161 -6.48 -2.16 2.21
C THR A 161 -4.99 -2.41 2.20
N PHE A 162 -4.19 -1.64 1.45
CA PHE A 162 -2.75 -1.82 1.31
C PHE A 162 -1.94 -1.74 2.62
N ASN A 163 -2.43 -1.07 3.66
CA ASN A 163 -1.79 -1.00 4.97
C ASN A 163 -2.36 -2.06 5.92
N CYS A 164 -3.41 -2.78 5.54
CA CYS A 164 -3.98 -3.89 6.31
C CYS A 164 -3.39 -5.26 5.87
N ILE A 165 -2.56 -5.29 4.82
CA ILE A 165 -2.01 -6.52 4.25
C ILE A 165 -1.10 -7.29 5.21
N GLY A 166 -0.53 -6.61 6.21
CA GLY A 166 0.32 -7.26 7.20
C GLY A 166 1.80 -7.38 6.80
N VAL A 167 2.24 -6.62 5.79
CA VAL A 167 3.62 -6.61 5.29
C VAL A 167 4.10 -5.18 5.01
N PRO A 168 5.42 -4.89 5.10
CA PRO A 168 5.97 -3.65 4.57
C PRO A 168 5.81 -3.59 3.05
N ARG A 169 5.42 -2.42 2.53
CA ARG A 169 5.11 -2.21 1.11
C ARG A 169 5.50 -0.82 0.65
N ASP A 170 5.72 -0.69 -0.65
CA ASP A 170 5.97 0.59 -1.32
C ASP A 170 4.95 0.85 -2.44
N VAL A 171 4.64 2.12 -2.71
CA VAL A 171 3.89 2.58 -3.89
C VAL A 171 4.83 3.37 -4.80
N ILE A 172 5.15 2.80 -5.96
CA ILE A 172 6.15 3.34 -6.89
C ILE A 172 5.51 3.80 -8.19
N GLN A 173 6.01 4.90 -8.75
CA GLN A 173 5.55 5.35 -10.06
C GLN A 173 6.15 4.47 -11.16
N MET A 174 5.39 4.23 -12.22
CA MET A 174 5.80 3.41 -13.35
C MET A 174 7.10 3.91 -13.99
N LYS A 175 7.24 5.22 -14.15
CA LYS A 175 8.49 5.83 -14.65
C LYS A 175 9.71 5.47 -13.78
N ASP A 176 9.54 5.41 -12.46
CA ASP A 176 10.63 5.13 -11.52
C ASP A 176 10.91 3.63 -11.47
N PHE A 177 9.86 2.80 -11.59
CA PHE A 177 10.02 1.37 -11.79
C PHE A 177 10.93 1.04 -12.99
N ILE A 178 10.81 1.81 -14.08
CA ILE A 178 11.58 1.62 -15.31
C ILE A 178 12.99 2.23 -15.22
N ASN A 179 13.13 3.41 -14.62
CA ASN A 179 14.33 4.24 -14.76
C ASN A 179 15.25 4.23 -13.52
N THR A 180 14.89 3.52 -12.45
CA THR A 180 15.66 3.52 -11.20
C THR A 180 16.02 2.12 -10.72
N LYS A 181 17.05 2.05 -9.87
CA LYS A 181 17.37 0.83 -9.13
C LYS A 181 16.37 0.66 -8.00
N LEU A 182 15.52 -0.36 -8.10
CA LEU A 182 14.56 -0.68 -7.05
C LEU A 182 15.17 -1.56 -5.94
N PRO A 183 14.56 -1.54 -4.74
CA PRO A 183 14.69 -2.62 -3.77
C PRO A 183 14.34 -3.99 -4.38
N PRO A 184 14.84 -5.10 -3.79
CA PRO A 184 14.58 -6.46 -4.26
C PRO A 184 13.17 -6.91 -3.86
N TYR A 185 12.14 -6.38 -4.53
CA TYR A 185 10.76 -6.80 -4.30
C TYR A 185 10.53 -8.20 -4.85
N LYS A 186 9.75 -9.01 -4.12
CA LYS A 186 9.30 -10.33 -4.56
C LYS A 186 8.01 -10.26 -5.36
N LEU A 187 7.19 -9.24 -5.11
CA LEU A 187 5.87 -9.06 -5.70
C LEU A 187 5.68 -7.63 -6.21
N TYR A 188 5.36 -7.50 -7.49
CA TYR A 188 4.88 -6.27 -8.12
C TYR A 188 3.38 -6.40 -8.42
N ILE A 189 2.59 -5.42 -8.00
CA ILE A 189 1.16 -5.33 -8.31
C ILE A 189 0.93 -4.08 -9.15
N PHE A 190 0.67 -4.26 -10.43
CA PHE A 190 0.38 -3.18 -11.37
C PHE A 190 -1.10 -2.82 -11.26
N LEU A 191 -1.39 -1.56 -10.93
CA LEU A 191 -2.76 -1.14 -10.61
C LEU A 191 -3.50 -0.50 -11.79
N ASN A 192 -2.77 0.18 -12.67
CA ASN A 192 -3.37 0.98 -13.74
C ASN A 192 -2.41 1.24 -14.90
N THR A 193 -1.53 0.29 -15.22
CA THR A 193 -0.62 0.35 -16.37
C THR A 193 -1.34 0.01 -17.68
N PHE A 194 -2.41 0.73 -17.99
CA PHE A 194 -3.27 0.43 -19.14
C PHE A 194 -2.58 0.67 -20.48
N ALA A 195 -1.59 1.56 -20.53
CA ALA A 195 -0.85 1.91 -21.74
C ALA A 195 0.63 1.56 -21.59
N VAL A 196 1.10 0.60 -22.38
CA VAL A 196 2.49 0.12 -22.34
C VAL A 196 3.05 -0.05 -23.74
N ASP A 197 3.98 0.82 -24.11
CA ASP A 197 4.71 0.73 -25.37
C ASP A 197 5.72 -0.43 -25.40
N ALA A 198 6.31 -0.66 -26.58
CA ALA A 198 7.25 -1.75 -26.77
C ALA A 198 8.54 -1.64 -25.98
N GLN A 199 9.12 -0.45 -25.88
CA GLN A 199 10.36 -0.25 -25.13
C GLN A 199 10.12 -0.38 -23.63
N THR A 200 9.04 0.21 -23.14
CA THR A 200 8.63 0.13 -21.75
C THR A 200 8.36 -1.32 -21.35
N ARG A 201 7.66 -2.09 -22.17
CA ARG A 201 7.40 -3.52 -21.94
C ARG A 201 8.68 -4.35 -21.82
N LEU A 202 9.67 -4.12 -22.68
CA LEU A 202 10.95 -4.83 -22.61
C LEU A 202 11.65 -4.58 -21.28
N LYS A 203 11.70 -3.31 -20.83
CA LYS A 203 12.29 -2.95 -19.53
C LYS A 203 11.54 -3.56 -18.36
N ILE A 204 10.21 -3.64 -18.43
CA ILE A 204 9.40 -4.35 -17.43
C ILE A 204 9.82 -5.82 -17.35
N HIS A 205 9.86 -6.52 -18.48
CA HIS A 205 10.19 -7.95 -18.52
C HIS A 205 11.61 -8.23 -18.02
N GLU A 206 12.59 -7.44 -18.48
CA GLU A 206 13.97 -7.52 -18.02
C GLU A 206 14.04 -7.37 -16.50
N LYS A 207 13.34 -6.38 -15.96
CA LYS A 207 13.32 -6.11 -14.54
C LYS A 207 12.69 -7.24 -13.73
N LEU A 208 11.52 -7.72 -14.15
CA LEU A 208 10.83 -8.83 -13.49
C LEU A 208 11.69 -10.09 -13.49
N ALA A 209 12.39 -10.38 -14.60
CA ALA A 209 13.30 -11.52 -14.71
C ALA A 209 14.53 -11.38 -13.80
N ASN A 210 15.15 -10.19 -13.77
CA ASN A 210 16.31 -9.91 -12.91
C ASN A 210 15.96 -10.07 -11.42
N ASP A 211 14.79 -9.60 -11.02
CA ASP A 211 14.32 -9.67 -9.63
C ASP A 211 13.72 -11.04 -9.28
N ARG A 212 13.56 -11.94 -10.28
CA ARG A 212 12.82 -13.22 -10.17
C ARG A 212 11.45 -13.07 -9.54
N ALA A 213 10.78 -11.98 -9.86
CA ALA A 213 9.61 -11.53 -9.15
C ALA A 213 8.32 -12.21 -9.64
N THR A 214 7.27 -12.09 -8.83
CA THR A 214 5.90 -12.28 -9.28
C THR A 214 5.32 -10.93 -9.69
N ALA A 215 4.72 -10.84 -10.87
CA ALA A 215 3.95 -9.69 -11.31
C ALA A 215 2.47 -10.02 -11.34
N VAL A 216 1.64 -9.14 -10.78
CA VAL A 216 0.18 -9.20 -10.83
C VAL A 216 -0.31 -8.05 -11.69
N TRP A 217 -1.05 -8.40 -12.74
CA TRP A 217 -1.66 -7.50 -13.70
C TRP A 217 -3.17 -7.50 -13.50
N LEU A 218 -3.75 -6.30 -13.46
CA LEU A 218 -5.18 -6.12 -13.22
C LEU A 218 -5.88 -5.62 -14.47
N TYR A 219 -7.03 -6.21 -14.76
CA TYR A 219 -8.00 -5.70 -15.74
C TYR A 219 -7.39 -5.41 -17.12
N ALA A 220 -7.20 -4.13 -17.47
CA ALA A 220 -6.80 -3.65 -18.78
C ALA A 220 -5.31 -3.30 -18.87
N ASP A 221 -4.47 -3.78 -17.94
CA ASP A 221 -3.03 -3.58 -17.99
C ASP A 221 -2.45 -4.02 -19.34
N GLY A 222 -1.85 -3.06 -20.05
CA GLY A 222 -1.29 -3.25 -21.39
C GLY A 222 -2.31 -3.27 -22.54
N PHE A 223 -3.58 -2.91 -22.34
CA PHE A 223 -4.58 -2.90 -23.43
C PHE A 223 -4.25 -1.88 -24.52
N TYR A 224 -3.77 -0.71 -24.13
CA TYR A 224 -3.24 0.30 -25.05
C TYR A 224 -1.74 0.06 -25.26
N ASN A 225 -1.26 0.24 -26.49
CA ASN A 225 0.16 0.10 -26.81
C ASN A 225 0.99 1.37 -26.51
N GLY A 226 0.41 2.37 -25.83
CA GLY A 226 1.06 3.63 -25.47
C GLY A 226 1.45 4.54 -26.64
N THR A 227 1.12 4.19 -27.89
CA THR A 227 1.45 5.00 -29.07
C THR A 227 0.23 5.86 -29.45
N PRO A 228 0.35 7.20 -29.47
CA PRO A 228 -0.74 8.07 -29.89
C PRO A 228 -1.28 7.70 -31.27
N GLY A 229 -2.61 7.68 -31.40
CA GLY A 229 -3.29 7.37 -32.66
C GLY A 229 -3.43 5.88 -32.98
N VAL A 230 -2.90 4.97 -32.13
CA VAL A 230 -3.12 3.53 -32.30
C VAL A 230 -4.28 3.05 -31.44
N SER A 231 -5.22 2.33 -32.05
CA SER A 231 -6.37 1.74 -31.35
C SER A 231 -5.93 0.70 -30.31
N PRO A 232 -6.65 0.58 -29.17
CA PRO A 232 -6.39 -0.47 -28.20
C PRO A 232 -6.64 -1.86 -28.79
N ASP A 233 -5.90 -2.85 -28.29
CA ASP A 233 -5.97 -4.24 -28.75
C ASP A 233 -5.63 -5.19 -27.59
N ALA A 234 -6.48 -6.19 -27.38
CA ALA A 234 -6.30 -7.21 -26.34
C ALA A 234 -5.01 -8.02 -26.55
N ALA A 235 -4.49 -8.13 -27.78
CA ALA A 235 -3.19 -8.73 -28.05
C ALA A 235 -2.03 -7.99 -27.33
N ASN A 236 -2.19 -6.71 -26.97
CA ASN A 236 -1.16 -5.99 -26.23
C ASN A 236 -1.09 -6.42 -24.75
N ILE A 237 -2.21 -6.80 -24.14
CA ILE A 237 -2.22 -7.43 -22.80
C ILE A 237 -1.45 -8.75 -22.87
N GLN A 238 -1.61 -9.55 -23.92
CA GLN A 238 -0.83 -10.79 -24.08
C GLN A 238 0.66 -10.49 -24.20
N LYS A 239 1.05 -9.47 -24.98
CA LYS A 239 2.46 -9.07 -25.10
C LYS A 239 3.04 -8.70 -23.73
N LEU A 240 2.30 -7.95 -22.91
CA LEU A 240 2.76 -7.53 -21.58
C LEU A 240 2.78 -8.69 -20.56
N THR A 241 1.70 -9.45 -20.48
CA THR A 241 1.48 -10.41 -19.38
C THR A 241 1.94 -11.83 -19.75
N GLY A 242 2.16 -12.12 -21.03
CA GLY A 242 2.37 -13.48 -21.54
C GLY A 242 1.12 -14.35 -21.56
N ILE A 243 -0.03 -13.85 -21.08
CA ILE A 243 -1.29 -14.57 -20.96
C ILE A 243 -2.26 -14.02 -22.00
N LYS A 244 -2.75 -14.88 -22.90
CA LYS A 244 -3.74 -14.51 -23.92
C LYS A 244 -5.10 -14.13 -23.27
N PRO A 245 -5.56 -12.88 -23.40
CA PRO A 245 -6.91 -12.52 -22.98
C PRO A 245 -7.94 -12.80 -24.07
N GLY A 246 -9.19 -12.93 -23.67
CA GLY A 246 -10.36 -12.60 -24.48
C GLY A 246 -10.98 -11.29 -24.00
N VAL A 247 -11.74 -10.62 -24.87
CA VAL A 247 -12.37 -9.33 -24.60
C VAL A 247 -13.85 -9.36 -24.97
N THR A 248 -14.70 -8.71 -24.18
CA THR A 248 -16.11 -8.45 -24.50
C THR A 248 -16.41 -6.97 -24.29
N VAL A 249 -17.00 -6.31 -25.30
CA VAL A 249 -17.39 -4.90 -25.18
C VAL A 249 -18.80 -4.83 -24.59
N SER A 250 -18.89 -5.09 -23.29
CA SER A 250 -20.13 -5.02 -22.53
C SER A 250 -19.87 -4.42 -21.16
N ARG A 251 -20.78 -3.59 -20.68
CA ARG A 251 -20.68 -3.00 -19.35
C ARG A 251 -21.22 -3.96 -18.30
N SER A 252 -20.39 -4.42 -17.36
CA SER A 252 -20.81 -5.32 -16.28
C SER A 252 -20.06 -5.08 -14.98
N ARG A 253 -20.60 -5.57 -13.86
CA ARG A 253 -19.88 -5.64 -12.57
C ARG A 253 -19.10 -6.95 -12.54
N GLN A 254 -17.80 -6.88 -12.80
CA GLN A 254 -16.94 -8.07 -12.83
C GLN A 254 -16.95 -8.79 -11.48
N ASN A 255 -17.33 -10.06 -11.51
CA ASN A 255 -17.16 -11.00 -10.41
C ASN A 255 -15.96 -11.88 -10.67
N ILE A 256 -15.28 -12.29 -9.60
CA ILE A 256 -14.20 -13.25 -9.69
C ILE A 256 -14.18 -14.13 -8.45
N ALA A 257 -13.80 -15.40 -8.63
CA ALA A 257 -13.60 -16.37 -7.58
C ALA A 257 -12.30 -17.14 -7.85
N ILE A 258 -11.31 -17.04 -6.97
CA ILE A 258 -10.04 -17.77 -7.06
C ILE A 258 -9.95 -18.87 -5.99
N ASN A 259 -9.23 -19.95 -6.31
CA ASN A 259 -8.86 -20.96 -5.33
C ASN A 259 -7.51 -20.58 -4.70
N ALA A 260 -7.54 -20.20 -3.43
CA ALA A 260 -6.41 -19.75 -2.63
C ALA A 260 -5.84 -20.87 -1.75
N GLY A 261 -5.46 -22.00 -2.36
CA GLY A 261 -4.90 -23.13 -1.61
C GLY A 261 -5.94 -23.92 -0.82
N GLY A 262 -7.12 -24.13 -1.41
CA GLY A 262 -8.24 -24.86 -0.81
C GLY A 262 -9.38 -23.97 -0.33
N GLU A 263 -9.10 -22.69 -0.05
CA GLU A 263 -10.12 -21.69 0.27
C GLU A 263 -10.61 -20.98 -1.00
N GLN A 264 -11.93 -20.80 -1.14
CA GLN A 264 -12.49 -20.03 -2.23
C GLN A 264 -12.60 -18.56 -1.84
N LEU A 265 -11.87 -17.69 -2.53
CA LEU A 265 -11.96 -16.23 -2.37
C LEU A 265 -12.74 -15.63 -3.52
N SER A 266 -13.88 -15.00 -3.21
CA SER A 266 -14.75 -14.39 -4.22
C SER A 266 -14.98 -12.92 -3.93
N TRP A 267 -14.96 -12.07 -4.97
CA TRP A 267 -15.27 -10.66 -4.85
C TRP A 267 -15.84 -10.07 -6.15
N GLN A 268 -16.45 -8.89 -6.01
CA GLN A 268 -17.05 -8.13 -7.09
C GLN A 268 -16.43 -6.73 -7.14
N MET A 269 -16.26 -6.18 -8.35
CA MET A 269 -15.89 -4.78 -8.52
C MET A 269 -17.05 -3.87 -8.06
N PRO A 270 -16.80 -2.87 -7.18
CA PRO A 270 -17.83 -1.95 -6.69
C PRO A 270 -18.45 -1.04 -7.78
N SER A 271 -17.86 -0.96 -8.97
CA SER A 271 -18.42 -0.26 -10.12
C SER A 271 -18.54 -1.18 -11.34
N GLN A 272 -19.23 -0.72 -12.37
CA GLN A 272 -19.25 -1.41 -13.66
C GLN A 272 -17.99 -1.08 -14.46
N THR A 273 -17.51 -2.05 -15.23
CA THR A 273 -16.34 -1.92 -16.11
C THR A 273 -16.72 -2.23 -17.55
N SER A 274 -16.03 -1.60 -18.50
CA SER A 274 -16.10 -1.91 -19.94
C SER A 274 -14.81 -1.43 -20.60
N PRO A 275 -14.19 -2.22 -21.51
CA PRO A 275 -14.56 -3.59 -21.87
C PRO A 275 -14.33 -4.56 -20.70
N THR A 276 -14.76 -5.82 -20.82
CA THR A 276 -14.49 -6.88 -19.86
C THR A 276 -13.53 -7.88 -20.46
N PHE A 277 -12.71 -8.49 -19.61
CA PHE A 277 -11.66 -9.40 -20.02
C PHE A 277 -11.79 -10.75 -19.32
N PHE A 278 -11.24 -11.78 -19.96
CA PHE A 278 -11.13 -13.13 -19.43
C PHE A 278 -9.88 -13.79 -20.02
N VAL A 279 -9.51 -14.97 -19.55
CA VAL A 279 -8.33 -15.70 -20.03
C VAL A 279 -8.76 -16.74 -21.06
N GLU A 280 -8.14 -16.70 -22.24
CA GLU A 280 -8.25 -17.71 -23.31
C GLU A 280 -6.98 -18.56 -23.44
N ASP A 281 -5.95 -18.26 -22.65
CA ASP A 281 -4.68 -18.95 -22.70
C ASP A 281 -4.77 -20.35 -22.07
N THR A 282 -4.83 -21.38 -22.92
CA THR A 282 -4.83 -22.78 -22.49
C THR A 282 -3.47 -23.25 -21.97
N SER A 283 -2.38 -22.49 -22.21
CA SER A 283 -1.05 -22.75 -21.66
C SER A 283 -0.84 -22.13 -20.28
N ALA A 284 -1.71 -21.19 -19.87
CA ALA A 284 -1.68 -20.62 -18.53
C ALA A 284 -2.48 -21.50 -17.56
N ARG A 285 -2.02 -21.60 -16.31
CA ARG A 285 -2.73 -22.36 -15.29
C ARG A 285 -3.87 -21.50 -14.71
N PRO A 286 -5.14 -21.93 -14.81
CA PRO A 286 -6.24 -21.19 -14.23
C PRO A 286 -6.11 -21.12 -12.70
N LEU A 287 -6.40 -19.94 -12.15
CA LEU A 287 -6.50 -19.69 -10.71
C LEU A 287 -7.94 -19.53 -10.24
N GLY A 288 -8.85 -19.12 -11.14
CA GLY A 288 -10.21 -18.80 -10.77
C GLY A 288 -11.14 -18.50 -11.94
N ALA A 289 -12.44 -18.58 -11.65
CA ALA A 289 -13.50 -18.23 -12.58
C ALA A 289 -13.86 -16.75 -12.45
N GLY A 290 -14.26 -16.15 -13.57
CA GLY A 290 -14.79 -14.80 -13.69
C GLY A 290 -16.23 -14.80 -14.18
N GLU A 291 -16.61 -13.74 -14.87
CA GLU A 291 -17.96 -13.58 -15.43
C GLU A 291 -18.31 -14.68 -16.46
N GLY A 292 -19.55 -15.17 -16.42
CA GLY A 292 -20.05 -16.16 -17.36
C GLY A 292 -19.34 -17.53 -17.28
N GLY A 293 -18.66 -17.84 -16.18
CA GLY A 293 -17.91 -19.09 -16.00
C GLY A 293 -16.58 -19.14 -16.75
N LYS A 294 -16.19 -18.06 -17.43
CA LYS A 294 -14.89 -17.96 -18.10
C LYS A 294 -13.76 -17.89 -17.08
N VAL A 295 -12.53 -18.21 -17.47
CA VAL A 295 -11.37 -18.08 -16.58
C VAL A 295 -11.10 -16.60 -16.33
N GLY A 296 -11.23 -16.14 -15.08
CA GLY A 296 -11.06 -14.73 -14.68
C GLY A 296 -9.68 -14.42 -14.12
N ALA A 297 -8.95 -15.44 -13.67
CA ALA A 297 -7.56 -15.31 -13.24
C ALA A 297 -6.74 -16.53 -13.68
N ALA A 298 -5.50 -16.27 -14.08
CA ALA A 298 -4.55 -17.32 -14.41
C ALA A 298 -3.13 -16.88 -14.03
N TRP A 299 -2.25 -17.87 -13.91
CA TRP A 299 -0.82 -17.62 -13.76
C TRP A 299 -0.01 -18.40 -14.78
N LYS A 300 1.17 -17.89 -15.09
CA LYS A 300 2.10 -18.45 -16.07
C LYS A 300 3.53 -18.25 -15.61
N ASP A 301 4.33 -19.29 -15.70
CA ASP A 301 5.79 -19.18 -15.58
C ASP A 301 6.34 -18.59 -16.88
N MET A 302 7.09 -17.50 -16.75
CA MET A 302 7.66 -16.74 -17.87
C MET A 302 9.15 -17.04 -18.07
N GLY A 303 9.69 -18.09 -17.45
CA GLY A 303 11.09 -18.49 -17.63
C GLY A 303 12.07 -17.56 -16.92
N GLY A 304 11.76 -17.21 -15.67
CA GLY A 304 12.60 -16.34 -14.84
C GLY A 304 11.80 -15.44 -13.91
N TRP A 305 10.52 -15.22 -14.19
CA TRP A 305 9.57 -14.51 -13.35
C TRP A 305 8.18 -15.14 -13.50
N THR A 306 7.26 -14.80 -12.61
CA THR A 306 5.88 -15.33 -12.63
C THR A 306 4.89 -14.25 -13.01
N SER A 307 4.05 -14.52 -14.01
CA SER A 307 2.94 -13.64 -14.39
C SER A 307 1.63 -14.13 -13.80
N ILE A 308 0.87 -13.25 -13.17
CA ILE A 308 -0.50 -13.49 -12.71
C ILE A 308 -1.39 -12.42 -13.34
N TYR A 309 -2.36 -12.84 -14.15
CA TYR A 309 -3.37 -11.94 -14.70
C TYR A 309 -4.70 -12.15 -13.99
N ILE A 310 -5.32 -11.05 -13.57
CA ILE A 310 -6.63 -11.03 -12.91
C ILE A 310 -7.50 -10.03 -13.66
N SER A 311 -8.59 -10.49 -14.28
CA SER A 311 -9.45 -9.62 -15.08
C SER A 311 -10.24 -8.59 -14.27
N ASN A 312 -10.32 -8.77 -12.95
CA ASN A 312 -10.92 -7.82 -12.04
C ASN A 312 -9.92 -6.68 -11.72
N PRO A 313 -10.33 -5.39 -11.79
CA PRO A 313 -9.44 -4.25 -11.54
C PRO A 313 -9.09 -4.03 -10.06
N TYR A 314 -9.67 -4.79 -9.14
CA TYR A 314 -9.51 -4.59 -7.69
C TYR A 314 -9.12 -5.91 -6.99
N LEU A 315 -8.32 -5.80 -5.92
CA LEU A 315 -7.96 -6.92 -5.06
C LEU A 315 -8.40 -6.67 -3.61
N PRO A 316 -9.28 -7.52 -3.04
CA PRO A 316 -9.60 -7.45 -1.63
C PRO A 316 -8.44 -7.95 -0.77
N LEU A 317 -8.47 -7.60 0.53
CA LEU A 317 -7.41 -7.93 1.48
C LEU A 317 -7.04 -9.43 1.53
N PRO A 318 -7.98 -10.39 1.55
CA PRO A 318 -7.64 -11.82 1.50
C PRO A 318 -6.89 -12.22 0.22
N ALA A 319 -7.26 -11.65 -0.93
CA ALA A 319 -6.58 -11.91 -2.20
C ALA A 319 -5.15 -11.35 -2.21
N LEU A 320 -4.95 -10.14 -1.67
CA LEU A 320 -3.61 -9.57 -1.50
C LEU A 320 -2.72 -10.45 -0.63
N ARG A 321 -3.23 -10.94 0.51
CA ARG A 321 -2.47 -11.84 1.41
C ARG A 321 -2.15 -13.16 0.72
N TYR A 322 -3.08 -13.72 -0.04
CA TYR A 322 -2.82 -14.92 -0.84
C TYR A 322 -1.69 -14.69 -1.84
N LEU A 323 -1.71 -13.58 -2.58
CA LEU A 323 -0.67 -13.23 -3.55
C LEU A 323 0.69 -12.99 -2.88
N CYS A 324 0.71 -12.31 -1.73
CA CYS A 324 1.93 -12.12 -0.92
C CYS A 324 2.54 -13.46 -0.50
N LYS A 325 1.73 -14.35 0.08
CA LYS A 325 2.17 -15.70 0.49
C LYS A 325 2.69 -16.51 -0.70
N ARG A 326 1.97 -16.46 -1.83
CA ARG A 326 2.36 -17.15 -3.07
C ARG A 326 3.70 -16.65 -3.62
N ALA A 327 3.97 -15.35 -3.50
CA ALA A 327 5.24 -14.74 -3.91
C ALA A 327 6.37 -14.92 -2.87
N GLY A 328 6.13 -15.63 -1.76
CA GLY A 328 7.13 -15.86 -0.72
C GLY A 328 7.47 -14.63 0.12
N VAL A 329 6.55 -13.66 0.21
CA VAL A 329 6.67 -12.48 1.08
C VAL A 329 6.47 -12.89 2.54
N HIS A 330 7.30 -12.36 3.44
CA HIS A 330 7.15 -12.62 4.87
C HIS A 330 5.95 -11.86 5.45
N MET A 331 4.99 -12.59 6.01
CA MET A 331 3.81 -12.02 6.67
C MET A 331 4.12 -11.67 8.12
N TYR A 332 4.22 -10.39 8.45
CA TYR A 332 4.49 -9.93 9.81
C TYR A 332 3.24 -9.92 10.68
N PHE A 333 2.07 -9.70 10.08
CA PHE A 333 0.81 -9.56 10.80
C PHE A 333 -0.33 -10.24 10.04
N ALA A 334 -1.19 -10.94 10.77
CA ALA A 334 -2.31 -11.68 10.18
C ALA A 334 -3.68 -11.03 10.41
N GLY A 335 -3.78 -10.06 11.32
CA GLY A 335 -5.02 -9.34 11.60
C GLY A 335 -5.34 -8.28 10.55
N ASP A 336 -6.57 -7.78 10.57
CA ASP A 336 -7.10 -6.82 9.59
C ASP A 336 -6.85 -5.35 9.97
N ASP A 337 -6.24 -5.13 11.13
CA ASP A 337 -5.84 -3.80 11.58
C ASP A 337 -4.80 -3.19 10.61
N PRO A 338 -4.88 -1.88 10.32
CA PRO A 338 -3.79 -1.17 9.65
C PRO A 338 -2.47 -1.34 10.41
N VAL A 339 -1.41 -1.64 9.67
CA VAL A 339 -0.04 -1.78 10.18
C VAL A 339 0.93 -0.88 9.42
N TYR A 340 1.98 -0.46 10.11
CA TYR A 340 3.09 0.32 9.57
C TYR A 340 4.38 -0.35 10.01
N ILE A 341 5.12 -0.88 9.04
CA ILE A 341 6.24 -1.78 9.30
C ILE A 341 7.44 -1.31 8.50
N GLY A 342 8.61 -1.24 9.14
CA GLY A 342 9.88 -0.95 8.48
C GLY A 342 10.89 -0.31 9.42
N LYS A 343 12.19 -0.43 9.10
CA LYS A 343 13.27 0.31 9.79
C LYS A 343 13.27 0.13 11.31
N GLY A 344 13.14 -1.11 11.78
CA GLY A 344 13.10 -1.45 13.20
C GLY A 344 11.85 -0.99 13.94
N PHE A 345 10.76 -0.70 13.21
CA PHE A 345 9.53 -0.19 13.77
C PHE A 345 8.32 -1.01 13.28
N PHE A 346 7.46 -1.37 14.22
CA PHE A 346 6.13 -1.90 13.94
C PHE A 346 5.11 -1.04 14.67
N ALA A 347 4.04 -0.66 13.99
CA ALA A 347 2.89 -0.05 14.64
C ALA A 347 1.61 -0.57 14.04
N THR A 348 0.55 -0.52 14.83
CA THR A 348 -0.81 -0.81 14.37
C THR A 348 -1.81 0.09 15.05
N ASN A 349 -2.91 0.33 14.36
CA ASN A 349 -4.09 0.96 14.92
C ASN A 349 -5.21 -0.07 14.99
N ALA A 350 -5.53 -0.53 16.19
CA ALA A 350 -6.48 -1.63 16.39
C ALA A 350 -7.90 -1.20 16.03
N THR A 351 -8.53 -1.89 15.08
CA THR A 351 -9.94 -1.71 14.70
C THR A 351 -10.86 -2.69 15.42
N SER A 352 -10.27 -3.64 16.14
CA SER A 352 -10.97 -4.62 16.96
C SER A 352 -10.17 -4.95 18.22
N SER A 353 -10.86 -5.12 19.34
CA SER A 353 -10.25 -5.56 20.60
C SER A 353 -9.86 -7.04 20.55
N GLY A 354 -8.93 -7.43 21.39
CA GLY A 354 -8.51 -8.82 21.58
C GLY A 354 -7.03 -9.05 21.29
N GLU A 355 -6.65 -10.33 21.27
CA GLU A 355 -5.26 -10.73 21.07
C GLU A 355 -4.79 -10.45 19.63
N LYS A 356 -3.62 -9.82 19.51
CA LYS A 356 -2.93 -9.51 18.27
C LYS A 356 -1.55 -10.16 18.29
N LYS A 357 -1.09 -10.62 17.13
CA LYS A 357 0.17 -11.36 16.99
C LYS A 357 1.02 -10.84 15.85
N ILE A 358 2.29 -10.58 16.15
CA ILE A 358 3.34 -10.19 15.20
C ILE A 358 4.32 -11.35 15.05
N ILE A 359 4.74 -11.64 13.82
CA ILE A 359 5.63 -12.75 13.46
C ILE A 359 6.88 -12.19 12.77
N PHE A 360 8.06 -12.58 13.26
CA PHE A 360 9.34 -12.11 12.74
C PHE A 360 10.10 -13.22 12.00
N PRO A 361 10.93 -12.87 11.00
CA PRO A 361 11.74 -13.85 10.28
C PRO A 361 12.95 -14.35 11.10
N GLU A 362 13.30 -13.64 12.17
CA GLU A 362 14.38 -14.00 13.10
C GLU A 362 13.98 -13.67 14.55
N LYS A 363 14.79 -14.11 15.52
CA LYS A 363 14.57 -13.75 16.94
C LYS A 363 14.90 -12.28 17.16
N VAL A 364 13.99 -11.56 17.81
CA VAL A 364 14.07 -10.12 18.05
C VAL A 364 13.82 -9.78 19.52
N ASP A 365 14.25 -8.57 19.88
CA ASP A 365 13.84 -7.90 21.12
C ASP A 365 12.81 -6.83 20.77
N ILE A 366 11.81 -6.67 21.64
CA ILE A 366 10.68 -5.76 21.46
C ILE A 366 10.64 -4.80 22.63
N ALA A 367 10.51 -3.51 22.33
CA ALA A 367 10.23 -2.49 23.32
C ALA A 367 9.02 -1.65 22.90
N ASP A 368 8.26 -1.16 23.88
CA ASP A 368 7.29 -0.09 23.64
C ASP A 368 8.04 1.14 23.12
N TYR A 369 7.56 1.69 22.01
CA TYR A 369 8.28 2.73 21.29
C TYR A 369 8.34 4.06 22.06
N GLU A 370 7.25 4.45 22.74
CA GLU A 370 7.18 5.75 23.42
C GLU A 370 7.88 5.75 24.78
N SER A 371 7.76 4.66 25.55
CA SER A 371 8.35 4.53 26.88
C SER A 371 9.75 3.93 26.87
N GLY A 372 10.11 3.18 25.82
CA GLY A 372 11.35 2.41 25.74
C GLY A 372 11.38 1.16 26.62
N LYS A 373 10.27 0.83 27.30
CA LYS A 373 10.17 -0.36 28.15
C LYS A 373 10.32 -1.61 27.31
N VAL A 374 11.27 -2.48 27.66
CA VAL A 374 11.41 -3.80 27.05
C VAL A 374 10.17 -4.65 27.38
N LEU A 375 9.55 -5.21 26.35
CA LEU A 375 8.34 -6.02 26.43
C LEU A 375 8.65 -7.51 26.23
N ALA A 376 9.63 -7.84 25.38
CA ALA A 376 10.05 -9.20 25.12
C ALA A 376 11.50 -9.24 24.61
N THR A 377 12.21 -10.35 24.84
CA THR A 377 13.57 -10.57 24.36
C THR A 377 13.72 -11.95 23.71
N GLY A 378 14.47 -12.01 22.61
CA GLY A 378 14.79 -13.27 21.92
C GLY A 378 13.59 -14.03 21.36
N VAL A 379 12.51 -13.34 21.01
CA VAL A 379 11.25 -13.95 20.53
C VAL A 379 11.16 -13.95 19.00
N ALA A 380 10.55 -14.98 18.42
CA ALA A 380 10.20 -15.01 17.00
C ALA A 380 8.76 -14.54 16.72
N GLN A 381 7.96 -14.43 17.78
CA GLN A 381 6.58 -13.94 17.74
C GLN A 381 6.31 -13.10 18.97
N PHE A 382 5.50 -12.06 18.82
CA PHE A 382 5.10 -11.19 19.92
C PHE A 382 3.57 -11.04 19.92
N THR A 383 2.98 -11.26 21.08
CA THR A 383 1.54 -11.20 21.29
C THR A 383 1.22 -10.09 22.27
N PHE A 384 0.16 -9.32 22.00
CA PHE A 384 -0.35 -8.29 22.88
C PHE A 384 -1.88 -8.22 22.81
N THR A 385 -2.52 -7.80 23.90
CA THR A 385 -3.97 -7.55 23.92
C THR A 385 -4.23 -6.11 23.51
N ALA A 386 -4.98 -5.94 22.42
CA ALA A 386 -5.36 -4.63 21.92
C ALA A 386 -6.78 -4.25 22.37
N ALA A 387 -7.00 -2.96 22.59
CA ALA A 387 -8.31 -2.34 22.68
C ALA A 387 -8.64 -1.66 21.33
N SER A 388 -9.88 -1.83 20.87
CA SER A 388 -10.37 -1.16 19.67
C SER A 388 -10.26 0.36 19.79
N GLY A 389 -9.73 1.03 18.77
CA GLY A 389 -9.52 2.47 18.74
C GLY A 389 -8.18 2.93 19.33
N GLU A 390 -7.30 2.02 19.75
CA GLU A 390 -5.96 2.35 20.25
C GLU A 390 -4.86 2.12 19.20
N ALA A 391 -3.81 2.95 19.29
CA ALA A 391 -2.59 2.80 18.51
C ALA A 391 -1.46 2.22 19.36
N TYR A 392 -0.81 1.18 18.83
CA TYR A 392 0.33 0.48 19.45
C TYR A 392 1.57 0.68 18.60
N MET A 393 2.70 1.01 19.22
CA MET A 393 3.96 1.28 18.52
C MET A 393 5.12 0.58 19.24
N TYR A 394 5.91 -0.17 18.47
CA TYR A 394 6.98 -1.01 18.98
C TYR A 394 8.29 -0.75 18.24
N ALA A 395 9.37 -0.68 19.00
CA ALA A 395 10.72 -0.81 18.47
C ALA A 395 11.11 -2.28 18.39
N VAL A 396 11.71 -2.67 17.27
CA VAL A 396 12.11 -4.04 16.96
C VAL A 396 13.59 -4.06 16.63
N THR A 397 14.38 -4.73 17.47
CA THR A 397 15.82 -4.88 17.29
C THR A 397 16.22 -6.34 17.18
N ARG A 398 17.31 -6.62 16.47
CA ARG A 398 17.93 -7.94 16.45
C ARG A 398 18.33 -8.31 17.87
N ASN A 399 18.05 -9.56 18.23
CA ASN A 399 18.51 -10.10 19.50
C ASN A 399 20.05 -10.17 19.48
N LYS A 400 20.68 -9.47 20.41
CA LYS A 400 22.13 -9.55 20.64
C LYS A 400 22.37 -10.80 21.49
N LYS A 401 22.77 -11.90 20.85
CA LYS A 401 23.32 -13.06 21.57
C LYS A 401 24.70 -12.74 22.11
#